data_AF-A0A353IPL1-F1
#
_entry.id   AF-A0A353IPL1-F1
#
_cell.length_a   1.000
_cell.length_b   1.000
_cell.length_c   1.000
_cell.angle_alpha   90.00
_cell.angle_beta   90.00
_cell.angle_gamma   90.00
#
_symmetry.space_group_name_H-M   'P 1'
#
loop_
_entity.id
_entity.type
_entity.pdbx_description
1 polymer ?
#
loop_
_entity_poly.entity_id
_entity_poly.type
_entity_poly.pdbx_seq_one_letter_code
_entity_poly.pdbx_strand_id
1 'polypeptide(L)' 'MAGKKPNPIDAHVGSRVRLRRMLLGMSQERLGNSIGLTFQQVQKYEKGANRIGASRLYHISKILDVPVGFF' A
#
# COMPACT_ATOMS: atom_id res chain seq x y z
N MET A 1 24.89 0.78 -2.14
CA MET A 1 24.43 -0.61 -1.91
C MET A 1 23.19 -0.85 -2.75
N ALA A 2 23.23 -1.76 -3.73
CA ALA A 2 22.06 -2.07 -4.54
C ALA A 2 21.01 -2.73 -3.64
N GLY A 3 19.94 -2.00 -3.32
CA GLY A 3 18.85 -2.51 -2.47
C GLY A 3 18.26 -3.78 -3.08
N LYS A 4 18.03 -4.80 -2.24
CA LYS A 4 17.40 -6.07 -2.61
C LYS A 4 16.14 -5.80 -3.46
N LYS A 5 16.05 -6.41 -4.64
CA LYS A 5 14.88 -6.25 -5.52
C LYS A 5 13.61 -6.63 -4.74
N PRO A 6 12.54 -5.82 -4.82
CA PRO A 6 11.24 -6.15 -4.22
C PRO A 6 10.77 -7.54 -4.65
N ASN A 7 10.09 -8.25 -3.75
CA ASN A 7 9.36 -9.46 -4.15
C ASN A 7 8.30 -9.05 -5.19
N PRO A 8 8.18 -9.77 -6.32
CA PRO A 8 7.15 -9.48 -7.33
C PRO A 8 5.73 -9.38 -6.75
N ILE A 9 5.41 -10.17 -5.72
CA ILE A 9 4.11 -10.13 -5.04
C ILE A 9 3.94 -8.82 -4.27
N ASP A 10 4.95 -8.39 -3.51
CA ASP A 10 4.89 -7.12 -2.77
C ASP A 10 4.78 -5.91 -3.72
N ALA A 11 5.47 -5.97 -4.87
CA ALA A 11 5.36 -4.95 -5.91
C ALA A 11 3.96 -4.93 -6.55
N HIS A 12 3.37 -6.10 -6.82
CA HIS A 12 2.00 -6.20 -7.34
C HIS A 12 0.99 -5.60 -6.36
N VAL A 13 0.99 -6.07 -5.11
CA VAL A 13 0.09 -5.59 -4.05
C VAL A 13 0.25 -4.08 -3.85
N GLY A 14 1.50 -3.59 -3.76
CA GLY A 14 1.80 -2.16 -3.67
C GLY A 14 1.24 -1.34 -4.84
N SER A 15 1.35 -1.86 -6.07
CA SER A 15 0.82 -1.19 -7.26
C SER A 15 -0.71 -1.10 -7.25
N ARG A 16 -1.40 -2.13 -6.73
CA ARG A 16 -2.86 -2.15 -6.60
C ARG A 16 -3.36 -1.17 -5.54
N VAL A 17 -2.66 -1.08 -4.41
CA VAL A 17 -2.91 -0.05 -3.38
C VAL A 17 -2.78 1.35 -3.98
N ARG A 18 -1.68 1.62 -4.68
CA ARG A 18 -1.46 2.92 -5.35
C ARG A 18 -2.55 3.24 -6.35
N LEU A 19 -2.89 2.28 -7.22
CA LEU A 19 -3.93 2.45 -8.24
C LEU A 19 -5.25 2.88 -7.60
N ARG A 20 -5.74 2.12 -6.61
CA ARG A 20 -7.02 2.42 -5.96
C ARG A 20 -6.99 3.73 -5.20
N ARG A 21 -5.90 4.03 -4.49
CA ARG A 21 -5.72 5.31 -3.80
C ARG A 21 -5.82 6.49 -4.77
N MET A 22 -5.17 6.41 -5.93
CA MET A 22 -5.21 7.45 -6.96
C MET A 22 -6.61 7.61 -7.57
N LEU A 23 -7.33 6.52 -7.82
CA LEU A 23 -8.72 6.56 -8.30
C LEU A 23 -9.67 7.27 -7.32
N LEU A 24 -9.37 7.21 -6.02
CA LEU A 24 -10.11 7.93 -4.97
C LEU A 24 -9.61 9.37 -4.74
N GLY A 25 -8.62 9.84 -5.51
CA GLY A 25 -8.00 11.15 -5.29
C GLY A 25 -7.32 11.29 -3.93
N MET A 26 -6.94 10.18 -3.29
CA MET A 26 -6.41 10.17 -1.93
C MET A 26 -4.88 10.34 -1.94
N SER A 27 -4.31 11.17 -1.06
CA SER A 27 -2.86 11.31 -0.93
C SER A 27 -2.23 10.18 -0.09
N GLN A 28 -0.92 9.96 -0.23
CA GLN A 28 -0.21 8.97 0.60
C GLN A 28 -0.25 9.33 2.09
N GLU A 29 -0.19 10.62 2.43
CA GLU A 29 -0.36 11.12 3.80
C GLU A 29 -1.74 10.78 4.35
N ARG A 30 -2.81 11.01 3.56
CA ARG A 30 -4.18 10.70 3.99
C ARG A 30 -4.35 9.20 4.26
N LEU A 31 -3.83 8.34 3.38
CA LEU A 31 -3.83 6.89 3.62
C LEU A 31 -2.99 6.54 4.85
N GLY A 32 -1.79 7.11 4.99
CA GLY A 32 -0.91 6.87 6.14
C GLY A 32 -1.58 7.20 7.46
N ASN A 33 -2.14 8.41 7.58
CA ASN A 33 -2.84 8.87 8.77
C ASN A 33 -4.01 7.93 9.16
N SER A 34 -4.74 7.40 8.17
CA SER A 34 -5.86 6.48 8.43
C SER A 34 -5.44 5.09 8.95
N ILE A 35 -4.17 4.69 8.79
CA ILE A 35 -3.61 3.44 9.32
C ILE A 35 -2.49 3.65 10.34
N GLY A 36 -2.29 4.88 10.82
CA GLY A 36 -1.24 5.25 11.78
C GLY A 36 0.18 5.05 11.24
N LEU A 37 0.40 5.32 9.95
CA LEU A 37 1.71 5.22 9.29
C LEU A 37 2.12 6.56 8.66
N THR A 38 3.43 6.75 8.47
CA THR A 38 3.94 7.92 7.77
C THR A 38 3.75 7.80 6.26
N PHE A 39 3.77 8.94 5.55
CA PHE A 39 3.70 8.92 4.09
C PHE A 39 4.86 8.12 3.46
N GLN A 40 6.06 8.15 4.06
CA GLN A 40 7.19 7.38 3.55
C GLN A 40 6.95 5.87 3.67
N GLN A 41 6.27 5.41 4.72
CA GLN A 41 5.92 4.00 4.88
C GLN A 41 4.89 3.57 3.83
N VAL A 42 3.87 4.39 3.59
CA VAL A 42 2.91 4.15 2.50
C VAL A 42 3.62 4.13 1.14
N GLN A 43 4.54 5.06 0.89
CA GLN A 43 5.33 5.08 -0.33
C GLN A 43 6.18 3.80 -0.49
N LYS A 44 6.75 3.27 0.59
CA LYS A 44 7.49 1.99 0.57
C LYS A 44 6.58 0.80 0.28
N TYR A 45 5.36 0.79 0.81
CA TYR A 45 4.35 -0.22 0.46
C TYR A 45 3.98 -0.13 -1.02
N GLU A 46 3.69 1.06 -1.53
CA GLU A 46 3.32 1.25 -2.95
C GLU A 46 4.43 0.89 -3.93
N LYS A 47 5.69 0.98 -3.50
CA LYS A 47 6.86 0.56 -4.28
C LYS A 47 7.22 -0.92 -4.08
N GLY A 48 6.51 -1.65 -3.21
CA GLY A 48 6.85 -3.03 -2.82
C GLY A 48 8.17 -3.16 -2.05
N ALA A 49 8.79 -2.06 -1.64
CA ALA A 49 10.03 -2.07 -0.87
C ALA A 49 9.82 -2.62 0.55
N ASN A 50 8.61 -2.43 1.08
CA ASN A 50 8.16 -3.04 2.33
C ASN A 50 6.97 -3.95 2.04
N ARG A 51 6.96 -5.16 2.62
CA ARG A 51 5.82 -6.06 2.60
C ARG A 51 4.65 -5.48 3.39
N ILE A 52 3.44 -5.65 2.87
CA ILE A 52 2.18 -5.39 3.59
C ILE A 52 1.74 -6.69 4.28
N GLY A 53 1.66 -6.69 5.60
CA GLY A 53 1.11 -7.82 6.36
C GLY A 53 -0.42 -7.93 6.19
N ALA A 54 -0.98 -9.14 6.37
CA ALA A 54 -2.39 -9.41 6.14
C ALA A 54 -3.33 -8.48 6.94
N SER A 55 -3.04 -8.21 8.21
CA SER A 55 -3.83 -7.28 9.05
C SER A 55 -3.84 -5.87 8.47
N ARG A 56 -2.70 -5.39 7.96
CA ARG A 56 -2.59 -4.06 7.35
C ARG A 56 -3.29 -4.02 6.00
N LEU A 57 -3.16 -5.08 5.19
CA LEU A 57 -3.86 -5.22 3.91
C LEU A 57 -5.37 -5.20 4.12
N TYR A 58 -5.87 -5.85 5.17
CA TYR A 58 -7.27 -5.80 5.57
C TYR A 58 -7.71 -4.36 5.92
N HIS A 59 -6.94 -3.62 6.73
CA HIS A 59 -7.28 -2.22 7.05
C HIS A 59 -7.29 -1.33 5.80
N ILE A 60 -6.26 -1.48 4.95
CA ILE A 60 -6.17 -0.75 3.67
C ILE A 60 -7.38 -1.06 2.77
N SER A 61 -7.83 -2.31 2.73
CA SER A 61 -9.03 -2.71 1.96
C SER A 61 -10.28 -1.94 2.40
N LYS A 62 -10.45 -1.74 3.71
CA LYS A 62 -11.59 -0.99 4.28
C LYS A 62 -11.51 0.50 3.97
N ILE A 63 -10.33 1.09 4.06
CA ILE A 63 -10.13 2.52 3.79
C ILE A 63 -10.28 2.85 2.31
N LEU A 64 -9.80 1.96 1.44
CA LEU A 64 -9.87 2.11 0.00
C LEU A 64 -11.18 1.57 -0.60
N ASP A 65 -12.10 1.11 0.25
CA ASP A 65 -13.40 0.58 -0.12
C ASP A 65 -13.33 -0.45 -1.26
N VAL A 66 -12.56 -1.51 -1.02
CA VAL A 66 -12.37 -2.66 -1.92
C VAL A 66 -12.27 -3.96 -1.12
N PRO A 67 -12.65 -5.12 -1.69
CA PRO A 67 -12.35 -6.41 -1.07
C PRO A 67 -10.83 -6.65 -1.00
N VAL A 68 -10.36 -7.43 -0.02
CA VAL A 68 -8.92 -7.77 0.13
C VAL A 68 -8.36 -8.43 -1.14
N GLY A 69 -9.16 -9.25 -1.84
CA GLY A 69 -8.77 -9.89 -3.11
C GLY A 69 -8.61 -8.94 -4.29
N PHE A 70 -8.83 -7.63 -4.11
CA PHE A 70 -8.51 -6.62 -5.13
C PHE A 70 -6.99 -6.43 -5.29
N PHE A 71 -6.20 -6.66 -4.24
CA PHE A 71 -4.77 -6.38 -4.21
C PHE A 71 -3.89 -7.53 -4.68
#